data_AF-A0A9X0FCF3-F1
#
_entry.id   AF-A0A9X0FCF3-F1
#
_cell.length_a   1.000
_cell.length_b   1.000
_cell.length_c   1.000
_cell.angle_alpha   90.00
_cell.angle_beta   90.00
_cell.angle_gamma   90.00
#
_symmetry.space_group_name_H-M   'P 1'
#
loop_
_entity.id
_entity.type
_entity.pdbx_description
1 polymer ?
#
loop_
_entity_poly.entity_id
_entity_poly.type
_entity_poly.pdbx_seq_one_letter_code
_entity_poly.pdbx_strand_id
1 'polypeptide(L)'
;MLRVCNEIGDLAFRFGGFFAIETGSEKAIVLKRFLETANSKGLAVNFDPANLISDVNENPGEGLLLLKDYIVQTHIKDCKEVKSDRSSKYIEVAAGNGEVDFDIFFKVLDKIGFDGYNMIERNDYFDELDGMSQSINFAKKYIPTQKE
;
A
#
# COMPACT_ATOMS: atom_id res chain seq x y z
N MET A 1 -13.82 -7.26 16.79
CA MET A 1 -13.00 -6.45 15.89
C MET A 1 -13.47 -4.99 15.86
N LEU A 2 -14.65 -4.68 15.31
CA LEU A 2 -15.14 -3.30 15.12
C LEU A 2 -15.00 -2.39 16.36
N ARG A 3 -15.44 -2.86 17.54
CA ARG A 3 -15.30 -2.11 18.80
C ARG A 3 -13.85 -1.71 19.09
N VAL A 4 -12.92 -2.64 18.96
CA VAL A 4 -11.49 -2.42 19.24
C VAL A 4 -10.90 -1.44 18.23
N CYS A 5 -11.21 -1.60 16.94
CA CYS A 5 -10.76 -0.67 15.91
C CYS A 5 -11.29 0.75 16.16
N ASN A 6 -12.54 0.91 16.59
CA ASN A 6 -13.07 2.22 16.97
C ASN A 6 -12.36 2.81 18.19
N GLU A 7 -12.12 2.03 19.25
CA GLU A 7 -11.39 2.48 20.44
C GLU A 7 -9.96 2.94 20.09
N ILE A 8 -9.25 2.19 19.24
CA ILE A 8 -7.91 2.55 18.77
C ILE A 8 -7.94 3.76 17.84
N GLY A 9 -8.90 3.82 16.91
CA GLY A 9 -9.09 4.96 16.00
C GLY A 9 -9.37 6.26 16.77
N ASP A 10 -10.26 6.22 17.76
CA ASP A 10 -10.54 7.38 18.61
C ASP A 10 -9.30 7.84 19.38
N LEU A 11 -8.49 6.90 19.88
CA LEU A 11 -7.22 7.21 20.54
C LEU A 11 -6.24 7.87 19.57
N ALA A 12 -6.04 7.30 18.37
CA ALA A 12 -5.15 7.86 17.36
C ALA A 12 -5.57 9.27 16.97
N PHE A 13 -6.86 9.48 16.71
CA PHE A 13 -7.41 10.78 16.34
C PHE A 13 -7.21 11.83 17.43
N ARG A 14 -7.37 11.46 18.71
CA ARG A 14 -7.11 12.35 19.86
C ARG A 14 -5.67 12.85 19.93
N PHE A 15 -4.72 12.10 19.39
CA PHE A 15 -3.30 12.48 19.29
C PHE A 15 -2.94 13.08 17.94
N GLY A 16 -3.92 13.38 17.07
CA GLY A 16 -3.69 13.96 15.75
C GLY A 16 -3.15 12.97 14.72
N GLY A 17 -3.32 11.66 14.95
CA GLY A 17 -2.85 10.61 14.05
C GLY A 17 -3.98 9.68 13.58
N PHE A 18 -3.57 8.64 12.84
CA PHE A 18 -4.46 7.61 12.32
C PHE A 18 -3.95 6.22 12.69
N PHE A 19 -4.87 5.29 12.87
CA PHE A 19 -4.61 3.87 12.82
C PHE A 19 -4.93 3.38 11.40
N ALA A 20 -3.88 3.21 10.60
CA ALA A 20 -3.98 2.86 9.18
C ALA A 20 -3.96 1.34 8.99
N ILE A 21 -5.03 0.79 8.42
CA ILE A 21 -5.16 -0.64 8.12
C ILE A 21 -4.46 -0.90 6.78
N GLU A 22 -3.56 -1.88 6.75
CA GLU A 22 -2.82 -2.24 5.54
C GLU A 22 -3.66 -3.10 4.60
N THR A 23 -3.64 -2.82 3.29
CA THR A 23 -4.29 -3.66 2.29
C THR A 23 -3.54 -4.97 2.07
N GLY A 24 -4.25 -6.05 1.72
CA GLY A 24 -3.65 -7.35 1.41
C GLY A 24 -4.39 -8.55 1.98
N SER A 25 -5.01 -8.41 3.16
CA SER A 25 -5.76 -9.51 3.78
C SER A 25 -7.15 -9.71 3.19
N GLU A 26 -7.77 -8.64 2.68
CA GLU A 26 -9.08 -8.67 2.06
C GLU A 26 -9.15 -7.80 0.82
N LYS A 27 -10.19 -8.04 0.01
CA LYS A 27 -10.53 -7.20 -1.13
C LYS A 27 -10.80 -5.76 -0.71
N ALA A 28 -10.40 -4.80 -1.53
CA ALA A 28 -10.55 -3.37 -1.25
C ALA A 28 -12.01 -2.96 -0.94
N ILE A 29 -12.99 -3.60 -1.60
CA ILE A 29 -14.42 -3.34 -1.34
C ILE A 29 -14.87 -3.81 0.05
N VAL A 30 -14.26 -4.86 0.60
CA VAL A 30 -14.57 -5.35 1.94
C VAL A 30 -14.01 -4.38 2.98
N LEU A 31 -12.77 -3.94 2.81
CA LEU A 31 -12.14 -2.92 3.66
C LEU A 31 -12.92 -1.61 3.63
N LYS A 32 -13.35 -1.15 2.45
CA LYS A 32 -14.19 0.05 2.32
C LYS A 32 -15.46 -0.04 3.16
N ARG A 33 -16.21 -1.15 3.02
CA ARG A 33 -17.45 -1.36 3.78
C ARG A 33 -17.19 -1.42 5.29
N PHE A 34 -16.07 -1.99 5.71
CA PHE A 34 -15.67 -1.98 7.10
C PHE A 34 -15.44 -0.54 7.61
N LEU A 35 -14.69 0.27 6.87
CA LEU A 35 -14.42 1.68 7.21
C LEU A 35 -15.71 2.53 7.25
N GLU A 36 -16.60 2.35 6.26
CA GLU A 36 -17.93 2.98 6.23
C GLU A 36 -18.78 2.59 7.44
N THR A 37 -18.74 1.32 7.84
CA THR A 37 -19.48 0.80 9.00
C THR A 37 -18.88 1.30 10.32
N ALA A 38 -17.55 1.38 10.41
CA ALA A 38 -16.85 1.89 11.58
C ALA A 38 -17.14 3.37 11.81
N ASN A 39 -17.22 4.15 10.70
CA ASN A 39 -17.46 5.59 10.71
C ASN A 39 -16.56 6.33 11.71
N SER A 40 -15.31 5.90 11.81
CA SER A 40 -14.30 6.45 12.71
C SER A 40 -13.53 7.57 12.01
N LYS A 41 -13.15 8.59 12.78
CA LYS A 41 -12.29 9.69 12.30
C LYS A 41 -10.80 9.36 12.33
N GLY A 42 -10.41 8.30 13.04
CA GLY A 42 -9.01 7.91 13.21
C GLY A 42 -8.66 6.57 12.57
N LEU A 43 -9.60 5.89 11.91
CA LEU A 43 -9.28 4.74 11.06
C LEU A 43 -9.00 5.22 9.64
N ALA A 44 -7.92 4.69 9.07
CA ALA A 44 -7.47 5.03 7.72
C ALA A 44 -6.88 3.79 7.03
N VAL A 45 -6.25 4.00 5.87
CA VAL A 45 -5.63 2.96 5.05
C VAL A 45 -4.15 3.26 4.82
N ASN A 46 -3.32 2.22 5.02
CA ASN A 46 -1.97 2.12 4.49
C ASN A 46 -2.04 1.26 3.23
N PHE A 47 -1.97 1.88 2.06
CA PHE A 47 -2.24 1.19 0.80
C PHE A 47 -0.98 0.50 0.28
N ASP A 48 -0.98 -0.83 0.27
CA ASP A 48 0.05 -1.68 -0.32
C ASP A 48 -0.42 -2.27 -1.66
N PRO A 49 0.13 -1.81 -2.81
CA PRO A 49 -0.26 -2.31 -4.12
C PRO A 49 0.21 -3.74 -4.38
N ALA A 50 1.36 -4.15 -3.82
CA ALA A 50 1.89 -5.48 -4.03
C ALA A 50 1.05 -6.53 -3.32
N ASN A 51 0.63 -6.27 -2.07
CA ASN A 51 -0.24 -7.18 -1.34
C ASN A 51 -1.60 -7.37 -2.05
N LEU A 52 -2.15 -6.31 -2.68
CA LEU A 52 -3.40 -6.45 -3.46
C LEU A 52 -3.24 -7.39 -4.65
N ILE A 53 -2.09 -7.34 -5.34
CA ILE A 53 -1.80 -8.26 -6.45
C ILE A 53 -1.56 -9.68 -5.89
N SER A 54 -0.66 -9.82 -4.92
CA SER A 54 -0.15 -11.12 -4.49
C SER A 54 -1.15 -11.95 -3.70
N ASP A 55 -1.96 -11.30 -2.86
CA ASP A 55 -2.73 -12.00 -1.82
C ASP A 55 -4.21 -12.11 -2.20
N VAL A 56 -4.75 -11.09 -2.89
CA VAL A 56 -6.18 -11.03 -3.26
C VAL A 56 -6.44 -10.91 -4.76
N ASN A 57 -5.38 -10.82 -5.59
CA ASN A 57 -5.44 -10.74 -7.04
C ASN A 57 -6.38 -9.61 -7.54
N GLU A 58 -6.19 -8.42 -6.99
CA GLU A 58 -6.93 -7.20 -7.38
C GLU A 58 -6.02 -6.18 -8.08
N ASN A 59 -6.63 -5.35 -8.94
CA ASN A 59 -5.92 -4.26 -9.59
C ASN A 59 -5.67 -3.11 -8.59
N PRO A 60 -4.40 -2.70 -8.35
CA PRO A 60 -4.11 -1.63 -7.40
C PRO A 60 -4.71 -0.27 -7.78
N GLY A 61 -4.79 0.06 -9.07
CA GLY A 61 -5.37 1.32 -9.53
C GLY A 61 -6.86 1.44 -9.22
N GLU A 62 -7.62 0.34 -9.36
CA GLU A 62 -9.02 0.28 -8.92
C GLU A 62 -9.15 0.37 -7.40
N GLY A 63 -8.27 -0.32 -6.67
CA GLY A 63 -8.19 -0.25 -5.21
C GLY A 63 -7.96 1.18 -4.71
N LEU A 64 -7.02 1.91 -5.31
CA LEU A 64 -6.74 3.31 -5.01
C LEU A 64 -7.98 4.18 -5.17
N LEU A 65 -8.67 4.07 -6.31
CA LEU A 65 -9.89 4.86 -6.57
C LEU A 65 -11.01 4.53 -5.58
N LEU A 66 -11.12 3.27 -5.19
CA LEU A 66 -12.17 2.79 -4.30
C LEU A 66 -11.97 3.28 -2.87
N LEU A 67 -10.72 3.27 -2.40
CA LEU A 67 -10.31 3.60 -1.04
C LEU A 67 -9.80 5.04 -0.86
N LYS A 68 -9.76 5.85 -1.94
CA LYS A 68 -9.15 7.19 -1.99
C LYS A 68 -9.39 8.09 -0.77
N ASP A 69 -10.59 8.06 -0.21
CA ASP A 69 -11.00 8.96 0.88
C ASP A 69 -10.46 8.52 2.26
N TYR A 70 -9.81 7.34 2.31
CA TYR A 70 -9.28 6.74 3.53
C TYR A 70 -7.75 6.58 3.50
N ILE A 71 -7.09 6.77 2.35
CA ILE A 71 -5.66 6.51 2.20
C ILE A 71 -4.86 7.66 2.80
N VAL A 72 -4.01 7.36 3.78
CA VAL A 72 -3.11 8.33 4.43
C VAL A 72 -1.63 8.00 4.22
N GLN A 73 -1.33 6.76 3.85
CA GLN A 73 0.00 6.28 3.54
C GLN A 73 -0.10 5.23 2.43
N THR A 74 0.96 5.09 1.66
CA THR A 74 1.12 4.01 0.70
C THR A 74 2.46 3.31 0.89
N HIS A 75 2.55 2.06 0.42
CA HIS A 75 3.81 1.38 0.23
C HIS A 75 4.29 1.49 -1.21
N ILE A 76 5.61 1.68 -1.37
CA ILE A 76 6.36 1.42 -2.60
C ILE A 76 6.95 0.02 -2.43
N LYS A 77 6.14 -0.98 -2.72
CA LYS A 77 6.46 -2.40 -2.64
C LYS A 77 6.03 -3.07 -3.94
N ASP A 78 6.74 -4.12 -4.32
CA ASP A 78 6.52 -4.79 -5.59
C ASP A 78 6.60 -6.31 -5.42
N CYS A 79 5.89 -7.01 -6.29
CA CYS A 79 5.80 -8.46 -6.28
C CYS A 79 5.84 -9.01 -7.70
N LYS A 80 6.31 -10.25 -7.83
CA LYS A 80 6.41 -10.92 -9.12
C LYS A 80 5.90 -12.35 -9.04
N GLU A 81 5.04 -12.73 -9.98
CA GLU A 81 4.59 -14.10 -10.15
C GLU A 81 5.78 -14.95 -10.62
N VAL A 82 6.07 -16.00 -9.85
CA VAL A 82 7.01 -17.05 -10.21
C VAL A 82 6.21 -18.31 -10.46
N LYS A 83 6.24 -18.76 -11.71
CA LYS A 83 5.60 -20.01 -12.12
C LYS A 83 6.49 -21.19 -11.81
N SER A 84 5.91 -22.20 -11.18
CA SER A 84 6.47 -23.55 -11.08
C SER A 84 5.56 -24.53 -11.82
N ASP A 85 6.06 -25.74 -12.07
CA ASP A 85 5.33 -26.78 -12.81
C ASP A 85 3.98 -27.16 -12.18
N ARG A 86 3.73 -26.79 -10.91
CA ARG A 86 2.53 -27.19 -10.14
C ARG A 86 1.70 -26.03 -9.58
N SER A 87 2.27 -24.83 -9.48
CA SER A 87 1.57 -23.64 -8.99
C SER A 87 2.33 -22.37 -9.37
N SER A 88 1.63 -21.24 -9.40
CA SER A 88 2.26 -19.94 -9.31
C SER A 88 2.26 -19.45 -7.87
N LYS A 89 3.28 -18.67 -7.52
CA LYS A 89 3.36 -17.92 -6.27
C LYS A 89 3.91 -16.54 -6.57
N TYR A 90 3.52 -15.55 -5.79
CA TYR A 90 4.20 -14.26 -5.82
C TYR A 90 5.40 -14.28 -4.88
N ILE A 91 6.49 -13.67 -5.31
CA ILE A 91 7.61 -13.32 -4.44
C ILE A 91 7.73 -11.80 -4.40
N GLU A 92 8.19 -11.28 -3.27
CA GLU A 92 8.54 -9.88 -3.16
C GLU A 92 9.82 -9.59 -3.94
N VAL A 93 9.87 -8.47 -4.66
CA VAL A 93 11.04 -8.00 -5.42
C VAL A 93 11.28 -6.52 -5.16
N ALA A 94 12.48 -6.03 -5.49
CA ALA A 94 12.75 -4.60 -5.43
C ALA A 94 11.80 -3.82 -6.37
N ALA A 95 11.39 -2.62 -5.96
CA ALA A 95 10.39 -1.83 -6.67
C ALA A 95 10.80 -1.54 -8.12
N GLY A 96 9.86 -1.80 -9.05
CA GLY A 96 10.07 -1.62 -10.49
C GLY A 96 10.55 -2.88 -11.21
N ASN A 97 10.71 -4.00 -10.50
CA ASN A 97 11.11 -5.30 -11.07
C ASN A 97 9.99 -6.35 -11.08
N GLY A 98 8.81 -5.98 -10.59
CA GLY A 98 7.64 -6.84 -10.47
C GLY A 98 6.47 -6.40 -11.35
N GLU A 99 5.27 -6.53 -10.81
CA GLU A 99 4.00 -6.43 -11.52
C GLU A 99 3.18 -5.19 -11.16
N VAL A 100 3.60 -4.43 -10.14
CA VAL A 100 2.96 -3.15 -9.84
C VAL A 100 3.25 -2.16 -10.97
N ASP A 101 2.21 -1.70 -11.66
CA ASP A 101 2.32 -0.60 -12.62
C ASP A 101 2.43 0.73 -11.86
N PHE A 102 3.66 1.10 -11.51
CA PHE A 102 3.94 2.31 -10.74
C PHE A 102 3.63 3.60 -11.51
N ASP A 103 3.70 3.60 -12.84
CA ASP A 103 3.33 4.77 -13.64
C ASP A 103 1.83 5.07 -13.50
N ILE A 104 0.99 4.03 -13.56
CA ILE A 104 -0.45 4.17 -13.28
C ILE A 104 -0.68 4.49 -11.80
N PHE A 105 0.01 3.81 -10.88
CA PHE A 105 -0.12 4.01 -9.44
C PHE A 105 0.06 5.48 -9.05
N PHE A 106 1.21 6.08 -9.39
CA PHE A 106 1.50 7.47 -9.06
C PHE A 106 0.58 8.45 -9.81
N LYS A 107 0.22 8.15 -11.07
CA LYS A 107 -0.78 8.95 -11.81
C LYS A 107 -2.15 8.95 -11.14
N VAL A 108 -2.56 7.84 -10.53
CA VAL A 108 -3.82 7.77 -9.78
C VAL A 108 -3.70 8.52 -8.46
N LEU A 109 -2.57 8.41 -7.74
CA LEU A 109 -2.31 9.20 -6.53
C LEU A 109 -2.39 10.70 -6.79
N ASP A 110 -1.76 11.19 -7.86
CA ASP A 110 -1.84 12.59 -8.29
C ASP A 110 -3.29 12.99 -8.59
N LYS A 111 -4.03 12.13 -9.31
CA LYS A 111 -5.42 12.37 -9.71
C LYS A 111 -6.36 12.46 -8.51
N ILE A 112 -6.16 11.66 -7.47
CA ILE A 112 -6.98 11.68 -6.26
C ILE A 112 -6.53 12.78 -5.28
N GLY A 113 -5.45 13.50 -5.57
CA GLY A 113 -4.91 14.55 -4.72
C GLY A 113 -4.27 14.00 -3.44
N PHE A 114 -3.67 12.82 -3.51
CA PHE A 114 -2.99 12.22 -2.37
C PHE A 114 -1.79 13.08 -1.94
N ASP A 115 -1.76 13.46 -0.66
CA ASP A 115 -0.73 14.31 -0.05
C ASP A 115 -0.02 13.62 1.14
N GLY A 116 -0.27 12.32 1.33
CA GLY A 116 0.35 11.51 2.37
C GLY A 116 1.77 11.03 2.03
N TYR A 117 2.22 10.03 2.77
CA TYR A 117 3.58 9.51 2.64
C TYR A 117 3.62 8.24 1.78
N ASN A 118 4.60 8.15 0.88
CA ASN A 118 4.93 6.93 0.16
C ASN A 118 6.14 6.29 0.83
N MET A 119 5.95 5.12 1.44
CA MET A 119 6.96 4.43 2.25
C MET A 119 7.51 3.23 1.49
N ILE A 120 8.82 3.13 1.31
CA ILE A 120 9.43 1.93 0.74
C ILE A 120 9.38 0.83 1.81
N GLU A 121 8.82 -0.32 1.46
CA GLU A 121 8.81 -1.52 2.30
C GLU A 121 9.63 -2.62 1.62
N ARG A 122 10.46 -3.31 2.41
CA ARG A 122 11.12 -4.57 2.04
C ARG A 122 11.03 -5.56 3.20
N ASN A 123 10.54 -6.79 2.97
CA ASN A 123 10.53 -7.85 3.99
C ASN A 123 11.72 -8.82 3.90
N ASP A 124 12.56 -8.66 2.88
CA ASP A 124 13.85 -9.35 2.82
C ASP A 124 14.86 -8.69 3.76
N TYR A 125 14.96 -9.24 4.97
CA TYR A 125 15.85 -8.74 6.02
C TYR A 125 17.34 -8.86 5.67
N PHE A 126 17.71 -9.82 4.82
CA PHE A 126 19.11 -10.03 4.46
C PHE A 126 19.52 -9.13 3.29
N ASP A 127 18.55 -8.73 2.47
CA ASP A 127 18.71 -7.84 1.33
C ASP A 127 19.92 -8.21 0.45
N GLU A 128 20.12 -9.52 0.23
CA GLU A 128 21.34 -10.06 -0.40
C GLU A 128 21.58 -9.50 -1.81
N LEU A 129 20.52 -9.02 -2.45
CA LEU A 129 20.53 -8.44 -3.78
C LEU A 129 20.51 -6.91 -3.79
N ASP A 130 20.73 -6.25 -2.65
CA ASP A 130 20.68 -4.77 -2.52
C ASP A 130 19.34 -4.20 -3.02
N GLY A 131 18.24 -4.88 -2.66
CA GLY A 131 16.90 -4.55 -3.10
C GLY A 131 16.40 -3.23 -2.51
N MET A 132 16.82 -2.86 -1.29
CA MET A 132 16.45 -1.58 -0.70
C MET A 132 17.03 -0.41 -1.52
N SER A 133 18.31 -0.44 -1.87
CA SER A 133 18.94 0.61 -2.68
C SER A 133 18.33 0.69 -4.07
N GLN A 134 17.99 -0.46 -4.68
CA GLN A 134 17.27 -0.50 -5.94
C GLN A 134 15.90 0.18 -5.84
N SER A 135 15.10 -0.15 -4.82
CA SER A 135 13.79 0.48 -4.59
C SER A 135 13.91 1.99 -4.35
N ILE A 136 14.90 2.44 -3.57
CA ILE A 136 15.17 3.87 -3.34
C ILE A 136 15.49 4.57 -4.67
N ASN A 137 16.37 4.00 -5.48
CA ASN A 137 16.75 4.59 -6.76
C ASN A 137 15.58 4.60 -7.76
N PHE A 138 14.74 3.58 -7.74
CA PHE A 138 13.52 3.54 -8.53
C PHE A 138 12.52 4.63 -8.12
N ALA A 139 12.25 4.77 -6.81
CA ALA A 139 11.28 5.73 -6.27
C ALA A 139 11.61 7.19 -6.62
N LYS A 140 12.90 7.54 -6.78
CA LYS A 140 13.34 8.88 -7.22
C LYS A 140 12.77 9.33 -8.57
N LYS A 141 12.25 8.41 -9.40
CA LYS A 141 11.56 8.75 -10.65
C LYS A 141 10.22 9.48 -10.42
N TYR A 142 9.56 9.17 -9.31
CA TYR A 142 8.21 9.65 -9.00
C TYR A 142 8.20 10.67 -7.85
N ILE A 143 9.14 10.53 -6.91
CA ILE A 143 9.24 11.38 -5.75
C ILE A 143 10.41 12.35 -5.97
N PRO A 144 10.15 13.65 -6.17
CA PRO A 144 11.21 14.63 -6.29
C PRO A 144 12.06 14.61 -5.03
N THR A 145 13.37 14.41 -5.18
CA THR A 145 14.29 14.66 -4.07
C THR A 145 14.27 16.15 -3.80
N GLN A 146 14.00 16.56 -2.55
CA GLN A 146 14.27 17.94 -2.15
C GLN A 146 15.77 18.17 -2.40
N LYS A 147 16.09 19.20 -3.20
CA LYS A 147 17.47 19.69 -3.25
C LYS A 147 17.79 20.20 -1.85
N GLU A 148 18.81 19.62 -1.24
CA GLU A 148 19.46 20.17 -0.04
C GLU A 148 19.90 21.63 -0.27
#